data_AF-A0A183JF22-F1
#
_entry.id   AF-A0A183JF22-F1
#
_cell.length_a   1.000
_cell.length_b   1.000
_cell.length_c   1.000
_cell.angle_alpha   90.00
_cell.angle_beta   90.00
_cell.angle_gamma   90.00
#
_symmetry.space_group_name_H-M   'P 1'
#
loop_
_entity.id
_entity.type
_entity.pdbx_description
1 polymer ?
#
loop_
_entity_poly.entity_id
_entity_poly.type
_entity_poly.pdbx_seq_one_letter_code
_entity_poly.pdbx_strand_id
1 'polypeptide(L)'
;MQCPVLLITGALASHHKKCRQLFEDLEKIRRDSGGQSASSEFVMIDDVSNVLTERPDKVVDSMQYFLQGIGLLSNLKLQKTPMQLNRRMSMEDYDRPLGKTHFISRLSQQVPEENTT
;
A
#
# COMPACT_ATOMS: atom_id res chain seq x y z
N MET A 1 17.59 -16.52 -10.41
CA MET A 1 17.20 -15.16 -10.86
C MET A 1 17.97 -14.15 -10.02
N GLN A 2 18.68 -13.19 -10.62
CA GLN A 2 19.53 -12.25 -9.87
C GLN A 2 18.84 -10.90 -9.60
N CYS A 3 17.60 -10.71 -10.07
CA CYS A 3 16.83 -9.49 -9.88
C CYS A 3 15.77 -9.65 -8.78
N PRO A 4 15.53 -8.61 -7.95
CA PRO A 4 14.40 -8.59 -7.04
C PRO A 4 13.08 -8.68 -7.81
N VAL A 5 12.11 -9.44 -7.30
CA VAL A 5 10.82 -9.65 -7.97
C VAL A 5 9.68 -9.31 -7.03
N LEU A 6 8.73 -8.50 -7.51
CA LEU A 6 7.45 -8.25 -6.86
C LEU A 6 6.33 -8.86 -7.71
N LEU A 7 5.62 -9.84 -7.16
CA LEU A 7 4.47 -10.48 -7.78
C LEU A 7 3.19 -9.94 -7.14
N ILE A 8 2.31 -9.34 -7.94
CA ILE A 8 1.02 -8.81 -7.48
C ILE A 8 -0.09 -9.55 -8.22
N THR A 9 -1.06 -10.10 -7.48
CA THR A 9 -2.22 -10.78 -8.08
C THR A 9 -3.50 -10.53 -7.28
N GLY A 10 -4.64 -10.59 -7.96
CA GLY A 10 -5.95 -10.53 -7.33
C GLY A 10 -6.41 -11.92 -6.89
N ALA A 11 -7.11 -12.02 -5.76
CA ALA A 11 -7.63 -13.28 -5.25
C ALA A 11 -8.63 -13.95 -6.21
N LEU A 12 -9.35 -13.17 -7.01
CA LEU A 12 -10.32 -13.64 -8.00
C LEU A 12 -9.72 -13.77 -9.41
N ALA A 13 -8.43 -13.48 -9.59
CA ALA A 13 -7.77 -13.55 -10.89
C ALA A 13 -7.70 -15.00 -11.37
N SER A 14 -8.02 -15.29 -12.64
CA SER A 14 -8.04 -16.67 -13.18
C SER A 14 -6.70 -17.41 -13.07
N HIS A 15 -5.60 -16.69 -12.89
CA HIS A 15 -4.25 -17.25 -12.82
C HIS A 15 -3.61 -17.19 -11.42
N HIS A 16 -4.37 -16.79 -10.38
CA HIS A 16 -3.82 -16.58 -9.03
C HIS A 16 -3.08 -17.81 -8.47
N LYS A 17 -3.61 -19.03 -8.72
CA LYS A 17 -2.96 -20.30 -8.32
C LYS A 17 -1.60 -20.50 -8.98
N LYS A 18 -1.48 -20.15 -10.28
CA LYS A 18 -0.23 -20.26 -11.03
C LYS A 18 0.80 -19.23 -10.54
N CYS A 19 0.36 -18.00 -10.21
CA CYS A 19 1.23 -16.99 -9.62
C CYS A 19 1.78 -17.42 -8.25
N ARG A 20 0.94 -18.06 -7.42
CA ARG A 20 1.37 -18.65 -6.14
C ARG A 20 2.40 -19.76 -6.35
N GLN A 21 2.13 -20.69 -7.27
CA GLN A 21 3.09 -21.75 -7.59
C GLN A 21 4.44 -21.18 -8.05
N LEU A 22 4.42 -20.18 -8.93
CA LEU A 22 5.63 -19.50 -9.38
C LEU A 22 6.43 -18.90 -8.21
N PHE A 23 5.75 -18.26 -7.25
CA PHE A 23 6.40 -17.72 -6.06
C PHE A 23 7.06 -18.83 -5.21
N GLU A 24 6.36 -19.94 -5.00
CA GLU A 24 6.91 -21.09 -4.27
C GLU A 24 8.13 -21.70 -4.97
N ASP A 25 8.10 -21.78 -6.30
CA ASP A 25 9.21 -22.27 -7.11
C ASP A 25 10.42 -21.31 -7.03
N LEU A 26 10.19 -20.00 -7.08
CA LEU A 26 11.23 -18.98 -6.90
C LEU A 26 11.87 -19.06 -5.50
N GLU A 27 11.06 -19.23 -4.46
CA GLU A 27 11.54 -19.39 -3.08
C GLU A 27 12.33 -20.69 -2.90
N LYS A 28 11.91 -21.78 -3.55
CA LYS A 28 12.65 -23.04 -3.57
C LYS A 28 14.02 -22.86 -4.22
N ILE A 29 14.08 -22.24 -5.39
CA ILE A 29 15.34 -21.94 -6.09
C ILE A 29 16.25 -21.04 -5.22
N ARG A 30 15.69 -20.06 -4.50
CA ARG A 30 16.46 -19.21 -3.57
C ARG A 30 17.10 -20.01 -2.45
N ARG A 31 16.37 -20.96 -1.85
CA ARG A 31 16.90 -21.84 -0.80
C ARG A 31 18.01 -22.75 -1.34
N ASP A 32 17.79 -23.35 -2.49
CA ASP A 32 18.75 -24.28 -3.11
C ASP A 32 20.05 -23.58 -3.55
N SER A 33 19.98 -22.28 -3.88
CA SER A 33 21.14 -21.46 -4.28
C SER A 33 21.91 -20.82 -3.11
N GLY A 34 21.66 -21.25 -1.87
CA GLY A 34 22.41 -20.80 -0.70
C GLY A 34 22.22 -19.32 -0.34
N GLY A 35 21.07 -18.73 -0.68
CA GLY A 35 20.70 -17.37 -0.28
C GLY A 35 21.31 -16.23 -1.10
N GLN A 36 22.00 -16.52 -2.20
CA GLN A 36 22.53 -15.48 -3.09
C GLN A 36 21.51 -14.94 -4.10
N SER A 37 20.30 -15.52 -4.15
CA SER A 37 19.25 -15.10 -5.06
C SER A 37 18.50 -13.88 -4.51
N ALA A 38 18.13 -12.96 -5.40
CA ALA A 38 17.47 -11.72 -5.02
C ALA A 38 16.09 -11.94 -4.35
N SER A 39 15.66 -10.98 -3.53
CA SER A 39 14.40 -11.04 -2.77
C SER A 39 13.20 -11.19 -3.69
N SER A 40 12.27 -12.07 -3.31
CA SER A 40 11.00 -12.23 -4.00
C SER A 40 9.87 -11.93 -3.02
N GLU A 41 8.93 -11.08 -3.43
CA GLU A 41 7.76 -10.71 -2.65
C GLU A 41 6.49 -11.02 -3.41
N PHE A 42 5.46 -11.48 -2.69
CA PHE A 42 4.17 -11.83 -3.26
C PHE A 42 3.04 -11.13 -2.50
N VAL A 43 2.27 -10.34 -3.22
CA VAL A 43 1.12 -9.57 -2.72
C VAL A 43 -0.14 -10.09 -3.38
N MET A 44 -1.09 -10.55 -2.56
CA MET A 44 -2.41 -10.98 -3.00
C MET A 44 -3.44 -9.96 -2.49
N ILE A 45 -4.25 -9.43 -3.40
CA ILE A 45 -5.28 -8.44 -3.09
C ILE A 45 -6.64 -9.11 -3.10
N ASP A 46 -7.36 -9.00 -1.98
CA ASP A 46 -8.66 -9.63 -1.79
C ASP A 46 -9.75 -9.01 -2.66
N ASP A 47 -10.75 -9.82 -3.02
CA ASP A 47 -11.97 -9.44 -3.74
C ASP A 47 -11.77 -8.77 -5.11
N VAL A 48 -10.62 -9.00 -5.75
CA VAL A 48 -10.26 -8.37 -7.03
C VAL A 48 -9.82 -9.39 -8.06
N SER A 49 -10.25 -9.19 -9.30
CA SER A 49 -9.83 -10.00 -10.45
C SER A 49 -8.67 -9.36 -11.19
N ASN A 50 -8.82 -8.09 -11.58
CA ASN A 50 -7.81 -7.31 -12.25
C ASN A 50 -7.39 -6.14 -11.36
N VAL A 51 -6.22 -6.32 -10.75
CA VAL A 51 -5.66 -5.39 -9.78
C VAL A 51 -5.44 -3.99 -10.36
N LEU A 52 -5.00 -3.90 -11.63
CA LEU A 52 -4.67 -2.63 -12.26
C LEU A 52 -5.91 -1.76 -12.49
N THR A 53 -7.06 -2.37 -12.76
CA THR A 53 -8.31 -1.65 -13.00
C THR A 53 -9.09 -1.37 -11.73
N GLU A 54 -9.12 -2.34 -10.81
CA GLU A 54 -10.00 -2.27 -9.64
C GLU A 54 -9.32 -1.61 -8.43
N ARG A 55 -8.01 -1.87 -8.23
CA ARG A 55 -7.21 -1.39 -7.08
C ARG A 55 -5.83 -0.88 -7.48
N PRO A 56 -5.74 0.14 -8.37
CA PRO A 56 -4.45 0.72 -8.74
C PRO A 56 -3.73 1.37 -7.55
N ASP A 57 -4.48 1.84 -6.55
CA ASP A 57 -3.96 2.37 -5.28
C ASP A 57 -3.05 1.37 -4.58
N LYS A 58 -3.49 0.11 -4.46
CA LYS A 58 -2.71 -0.96 -3.82
C LYS A 58 -1.47 -1.34 -4.62
N VAL A 59 -1.54 -1.28 -5.95
CA VAL A 59 -0.38 -1.54 -6.81
C VAL A 59 0.69 -0.47 -6.61
N VAL A 60 0.30 0.79 -6.58
CA VAL A 60 1.21 1.92 -6.35
C VAL A 60 1.85 1.83 -4.97
N ASP A 61 1.06 1.56 -3.93
CA ASP A 61 1.57 1.40 -2.56
C ASP A 61 2.58 0.24 -2.48
N SER A 62 2.22 -0.95 -2.98
CA SER A 62 3.10 -2.12 -2.98
C SER A 62 4.38 -1.87 -3.78
N MET A 63 4.28 -1.20 -4.93
CA MET A 63 5.44 -0.83 -5.74
C MET A 63 6.34 0.17 -5.01
N GLN A 64 5.77 1.18 -4.36
CA GLN A 64 6.53 2.15 -3.57
C GLN A 64 7.31 1.45 -2.45
N TYR A 65 6.66 0.57 -1.68
CA TYR A 65 7.32 -0.17 -0.60
C TYR A 65 8.43 -1.08 -1.11
N PHE A 66 8.19 -1.79 -2.21
CA PHE A 66 9.18 -2.66 -2.81
C PHE A 66 10.41 -1.89 -3.29
N LEU A 67 10.20 -0.77 -4.00
CA LEU A 67 11.29 0.09 -4.46
C LEU A 67 12.10 0.65 -3.29
N GLN A 68 11.43 1.06 -2.21
CA GLN A 68 12.09 1.50 -0.98
C GLN A 68 12.89 0.38 -0.31
N GLY A 69 12.35 -0.84 -0.28
CA GLY A 69 13.02 -2.02 0.26
C GLY A 69 14.32 -2.39 -0.46
N ILE A 70 14.40 -2.13 -1.77
CA ILE A 70 15.62 -2.35 -2.57
C ILE A 70 16.55 -1.12 -2.60
N GLY A 71 16.23 -0.05 -1.85
CA GLY A 71 17.06 1.15 -1.72
C GLY A 71 16.79 2.24 -2.76
N LEU A 72 15.74 2.11 -3.58
CA LEU A 72 15.29 3.13 -4.52
C LEU A 72 14.18 3.99 -3.89
N LEU A 73 14.02 5.25 -4.33
CA LEU A 73 12.93 6.14 -3.88
C LEU A 73 12.84 6.35 -2.35
N SER A 74 13.97 6.28 -1.65
CA SER A 74 14.06 6.42 -0.19
C SER A 74 13.61 7.79 0.34
N ASN A 75 13.72 8.83 -0.49
CA ASN A 75 13.30 10.20 -0.15
C ASN A 75 11.80 10.46 -0.38
N LEU A 76 11.08 9.49 -0.95
CA LEU A 76 9.66 9.65 -1.25
C LEU A 76 8.88 9.49 0.06
N LYS A 77 8.24 10.57 0.51
CA LYS A 77 7.38 10.54 1.69
C LYS A 77 6.36 9.43 1.48
N LEU A 78 6.28 8.47 2.42
CA LEU A 78 5.20 7.48 2.40
C LEU A 78 3.90 8.26 2.27
N GLN A 79 3.08 7.91 1.28
CA GLN A 79 1.75 8.48 1.10
C GLN A 79 0.81 7.88 2.16
N LYS A 80 1.17 8.07 3.43
CA LYS A 80 0.21 7.94 4.52
C LYS A 80 -0.79 9.04 4.23
N THR A 81 -2.05 8.71 3.95
CA THR A 81 -3.14 9.62 4.32
C THR A 81 -2.76 10.13 5.70
N PRO A 82 -2.40 11.42 5.84
CA PRO A 82 -1.93 11.89 7.12
C PRO A 82 -3.08 11.60 8.06
N MET A 83 -2.86 10.79 9.08
CA MET A 83 -3.66 10.94 10.29
C MET A 83 -3.53 12.42 10.59
N GLN A 84 -4.58 13.19 10.34
CA GLN A 84 -4.60 14.61 10.66
C GLN A 84 -4.64 14.68 12.18
N LEU A 85 -3.47 14.47 12.78
CA LEU A 85 -3.21 14.72 14.18
C LEU A 85 -3.28 16.23 14.30
N ASN A 86 -4.41 16.71 14.80
CA ASN A 86 -4.58 18.10 15.15
C ASN A 86 -3.60 18.39 16.31
N ARG A 87 -2.40 18.88 15.99
CA ARG A 87 -1.33 19.18 16.97
C ARG A 87 -1.74 20.25 18.00
N ARG A 88 -2.90 20.88 17.82
CA ARG A 88 -3.47 21.87 18.75
C ARG A 88 -4.40 21.22 19.79
N MET A 89 -4.67 19.92 19.68
CA MET A 89 -5.61 19.20 20.53
C MET A 89 -4.86 18.60 21.74
N SER A 90 -5.39 18.81 22.95
CA SER A 90 -4.78 18.27 24.17
C SER A 90 -4.87 16.75 24.22
N MET A 91 -3.99 16.13 25.00
CA MET A 91 -4.02 14.68 25.25
C MET A 91 -5.35 14.25 25.89
N GLU A 92 -5.94 15.09 26.76
CA GLU A 92 -7.26 14.80 27.34
C GLU A 92 -8.42 14.91 26.32
N ASP A 93 -8.24 15.66 25.24
CA ASP A 93 -9.25 15.80 24.19
C ASP A 93 -9.24 14.61 23.22
N TYR A 94 -8.10 13.92 23.09
CA TYR A 94 -7.98 12.70 22.28
C TYR A 94 -8.70 11.50 22.91
N ASP A 95 -8.71 11.41 24.24
CA ASP A 95 -9.34 10.30 24.96
C ASP A 95 -10.88 10.41 24.97
N ARG A 96 -11.43 11.56 24.57
CA ARG A 96 -12.88 11.75 24.49
C ARG A 96 -13.43 10.99 23.27
N PRO A 97 -14.49 10.18 23.44
CA PRO A 97 -15.11 9.50 22.31
C PRO A 97 -15.61 10.53 21.30
N LEU A 98 -15.18 10.40 20.05
CA LEU A 98 -15.57 11.28 18.96
C LEU A 98 -17.08 11.14 18.73
N GLY A 99 -17.85 12.10 19.23
CA GLY A 99 -19.28 12.19 18.97
C GLY A 99 -19.58 12.39 17.48
N LYS A 100 -20.84 12.12 17.09
CA LYS A 100 -21.35 12.19 15.70
C LYS A 100 -21.08 13.52 14.99
N THR A 101 -20.74 14.58 15.73
CA THR A 101 -20.44 15.94 15.24
C THR A 101 -19.14 16.05 14.43
N HIS A 102 -18.15 15.17 14.64
CA HIS A 102 -16.87 15.24 13.92
C HIS A 102 -16.94 14.80 12.45
N PHE A 103 -18.03 14.13 12.05
CA PHE A 103 -18.23 13.75 10.64
C PHE A 103 -18.60 14.95 9.76
N ILE A 104 -19.37 15.92 10.29
CA ILE A 104 -19.88 17.05 9.50
C ILE A 104 -18.79 18.12 9.28
N SER A 105 -17.88 18.28 10.24
CA SER A 105 -16.77 19.25 10.14
C SER A 105 -15.73 18.88 9.08
N ARG A 106 -15.59 17.58 8.74
CA ARG A 106 -14.71 17.15 7.64
C ARG A 106 -15.27 17.47 6.25
N LEU A 107 -16.59 17.49 6.10
CA LEU A 107 -17.26 17.84 4.83
C LEU A 107 -17.20 19.35 4.54
N SER A 108 -17.19 20.18 5.59
CA SER A 108 -17.17 21.64 5.45
C SER A 108 -15.78 22.22 5.17
N GLN A 109 -14.70 21.46 5.39
CA GLN A 109 -13.33 21.88 5.03
C GLN A 109 -12.96 21.63 3.55
N GLN A 110 -13.86 21.08 2.74
CA GLN A 110 -13.60 20.78 1.33
C GLN A 110 -14.07 21.86 0.33
N VAL A 111 -14.59 23.00 0.78
CA VAL A 111 -14.93 24.11 -0.13
C VAL A 111 -13.77 25.11 -0.14
N PRO A 112 -13.03 25.26 -1.26
CA PRO A 112 -12.14 26.39 -1.43
C PRO A 112 -13.02 27.64 -1.64
N GLU A 113 -12.85 28.67 -0.80
CA GLU A 113 -13.35 30.00 -1.12
C GLU A 113 -12.65 30.49 -2.39
N GLU A 114 -13.42 30.57 -3.49
CA GLU A 114 -13.03 31.24 -4.71
C GLU A 114 -13.07 32.75 -4.45
N ASN A 115 -11.90 33.34 -4.19
CA ASN A 115 -11.76 34.77 -3.96
C ASN A 115 -12.03 35.55 -5.25
N THR A 116 -12.93 36.51 -5.08
CA THR A 116 -13.37 37.56 -6.00
C THR A 116 -12.24 38.54 -6.28
N THR A 117 -12.01 38.85 -7.56
CA THR A 117 -11.62 40.18 -8.07
C THR A 117 -12.02 40.30 -9.52
#